data_AF-A0A6N9R7V2-F1
#
_entry.id   AF-A0A6N9R7V2-F1
#
_cell.length_a   1.000
_cell.length_b   1.000
_cell.length_c   1.000
_cell.angle_alpha   90.00
_cell.angle_beta   90.00
_cell.angle_gamma   90.00
#
_symmetry.space_group_name_H-M   'P 1'
#
loop_
_entity.id
_entity.type
_entity.pdbx_description
1 polymer ?
#
loop_
_entity_poly.entity_id
_entity_poly.type
_entity_poly.pdbx_seq_one_letter_code
_entity_poly.pdbx_strand_id
1 'polypeptide(L)'
;MTLALALLLATVAAPPAHAQTQMEAAPLVTPFSTGKPGAAPPAPWGPVQISANKTPTEYRLVTDQGMIVLNARADAAASGLGHPVAFDVHSAPMLEWRWKVSKLIEAADNSDATKEDSPARIILEFDGNKSKLPFKDRAFFALGKSLAGHDVPYATLMYVWTTRGAVNAVIPNPRTSRVQMIAAASGAAGIGAWQTVKRNVVEDFRRAYGEDPGQLMAVGVLTDTDNTGASVEAWYGDIRFLPASP
;
A
#
# COMPACT_ATOMS: atom_id res chain seq x y z
N MET A 1 -22.92 -19.95 -80.53
CA MET A 1 -22.50 -20.86 -79.44
C MET A 1 -21.34 -20.18 -78.72
N THR A 2 -21.66 -19.31 -77.76
CA THR A 2 -20.71 -18.41 -77.10
C THR A 2 -20.54 -18.89 -75.65
N LEU A 3 -19.36 -19.41 -75.31
CA LEU A 3 -19.00 -19.81 -73.95
C LEU A 3 -18.83 -18.56 -73.08
N ALA A 4 -19.62 -18.45 -72.01
CA ALA A 4 -19.43 -17.48 -70.95
C ALA A 4 -18.66 -18.15 -69.78
N LEU A 5 -17.49 -17.60 -69.49
CA LEU A 5 -16.60 -17.98 -68.40
C LEU A 5 -17.18 -17.44 -67.07
N ALA A 6 -17.67 -18.30 -66.19
CA ALA A 6 -18.17 -17.90 -64.87
C ALA A 6 -16.99 -17.87 -63.86
N LEU A 7 -16.63 -16.66 -63.41
CA LEU A 7 -15.71 -16.46 -62.28
C LEU A 7 -16.43 -16.79 -60.96
N LEU A 8 -15.94 -17.79 -60.25
CA LEU A 8 -16.28 -18.03 -58.84
C LEU A 8 -15.53 -17.04 -57.95
N LEU A 9 -16.23 -16.03 -57.44
CA LEU A 9 -15.74 -15.17 -56.36
C LEU A 9 -15.89 -15.92 -55.03
N ALA A 10 -14.76 -16.37 -54.47
CA ALA A 10 -14.69 -16.85 -53.10
C ALA A 10 -14.84 -15.65 -52.15
N THR A 11 -15.97 -15.57 -51.46
CA THR A 11 -16.17 -14.59 -50.37
C THR A 11 -15.33 -15.00 -49.17
N VAL A 12 -14.24 -14.27 -48.89
CA VAL A 12 -13.54 -14.34 -47.61
C VAL A 12 -14.51 -13.78 -46.56
N ALA A 13 -15.10 -14.66 -45.75
CA ALA A 13 -15.91 -14.25 -44.62
C ALA A 13 -15.01 -13.51 -43.61
N ALA A 14 -15.32 -12.24 -43.36
CA ALA A 14 -14.70 -11.50 -42.26
C ALA A 14 -15.07 -12.18 -40.93
N PRO A 15 -14.12 -12.33 -39.98
CA PRO A 15 -14.44 -12.89 -38.68
C PRO A 15 -15.46 -11.99 -37.96
N PRO A 16 -16.35 -12.55 -37.13
CA PRO A 16 -17.29 -11.76 -36.38
C PRO A 16 -16.53 -10.80 -35.46
N ALA A 17 -16.83 -9.50 -35.59
CA ALA A 17 -16.66 -8.55 -34.50
C ALA A 17 -17.39 -9.14 -33.28
N HIS A 18 -16.91 -8.88 -32.05
CA HIS A 18 -17.37 -9.45 -30.76
C HIS A 18 -16.56 -10.60 -30.17
N ALA A 19 -15.30 -10.77 -30.58
CA ALA A 19 -14.26 -11.33 -29.71
C ALA A 19 -13.16 -10.28 -29.45
N GLN A 20 -13.56 -9.04 -29.15
CA GLN A 20 -12.69 -8.13 -28.40
C GLN A 20 -12.75 -8.59 -26.95
N THR A 21 -11.95 -9.61 -26.63
CA THR A 21 -11.43 -9.75 -25.27
C THR A 21 -10.64 -8.46 -25.05
N GLN A 22 -11.27 -7.41 -24.52
CA GLN A 22 -10.54 -6.33 -23.88
C GLN A 22 -9.75 -7.04 -22.80
N MET A 23 -8.46 -7.23 -23.06
CA MET A 23 -7.52 -7.76 -22.12
C MET A 23 -7.49 -6.73 -20.98
N GLU A 24 -8.32 -6.93 -19.97
CA GLU A 24 -8.40 -6.04 -18.81
C GLU A 24 -6.98 -5.93 -18.26
N ALA A 25 -6.46 -4.71 -18.17
CA ALA A 25 -5.09 -4.49 -17.73
C ALA A 25 -4.90 -5.14 -16.35
N ALA A 26 -3.77 -5.84 -16.17
CA ALA A 26 -3.46 -6.46 -14.89
C ALA A 26 -3.51 -5.39 -13.77
N PRO A 27 -3.99 -5.75 -12.57
CA PRO A 27 -4.09 -4.80 -11.48
C PRO A 27 -2.68 -4.29 -11.10
N LEU A 28 -2.57 -2.99 -10.80
CA LEU A 28 -1.30 -2.36 -10.41
C LEU A 28 -0.71 -2.96 -9.12
N VAL A 29 -1.56 -3.50 -8.25
CA VAL A 29 -1.19 -4.22 -7.03
C VAL A 29 -1.90 -5.56 -7.04
N THR A 30 -1.17 -6.65 -6.82
CA THR A 30 -1.77 -8.00 -6.83
C THR A 30 -2.75 -8.12 -5.67
N PRO A 31 -4.04 -8.43 -5.92
CA PRO A 31 -5.04 -8.48 -4.86
C PRO A 31 -4.79 -9.67 -3.93
N PHE A 32 -4.89 -9.48 -2.60
CA PHE A 32 -4.81 -10.58 -1.63
C PHE A 32 -5.89 -11.63 -1.88
N SER A 33 -7.06 -11.19 -2.36
CA SER A 33 -8.21 -12.04 -2.66
C SER A 33 -7.97 -13.10 -3.74
N THR A 34 -6.92 -12.93 -4.55
CA THR A 34 -6.49 -13.92 -5.56
C THR A 34 -5.72 -15.11 -4.98
N GLY A 35 -5.32 -15.02 -3.71
CA GLY A 35 -4.61 -16.08 -3.01
C GLY A 35 -5.54 -17.18 -2.49
N LYS A 36 -5.04 -17.98 -1.54
CA LYS A 36 -5.81 -19.04 -0.87
C LYS A 36 -5.62 -18.93 0.64
N PRO A 37 -6.67 -19.15 1.47
CA PRO A 37 -6.52 -19.16 2.92
C PRO A 37 -5.43 -20.16 3.36
N GLY A 38 -4.60 -19.76 4.32
CA GLY A 38 -3.46 -20.54 4.81
C GLY A 38 -2.22 -20.53 3.92
N ALA A 39 -2.31 -20.03 2.68
CA ALA A 39 -1.16 -19.85 1.81
C ALA A 39 -0.45 -18.52 2.10
N ALA A 40 0.79 -18.40 1.59
CA ALA A 40 1.47 -17.12 1.52
C ALA A 40 0.69 -16.14 0.63
N PRO A 41 0.83 -14.82 0.87
CA PRO A 41 0.32 -13.79 -0.02
C PRO A 41 0.74 -14.03 -1.48
N PRO A 42 -0.11 -13.72 -2.48
CA PRO A 42 0.23 -13.94 -3.87
C PRO A 42 1.42 -13.06 -4.28
N ALA A 43 2.33 -13.61 -5.08
CA ALA A 43 3.47 -12.86 -5.58
C ALA A 43 3.01 -11.58 -6.34
N PRO A 44 3.80 -10.49 -6.32
CA PRO A 44 5.11 -10.32 -5.68
C PRO A 44 5.07 -9.82 -4.23
N TRP A 45 3.96 -10.01 -3.48
CA TRP A 45 3.97 -9.67 -2.05
C TRP A 45 5.05 -10.46 -1.30
N GLY A 46 5.85 -9.76 -0.49
CA GLY A 46 6.95 -10.36 0.28
C GLY A 46 7.19 -9.66 1.62
N PRO A 47 7.89 -10.32 2.56
CA PRO A 47 8.20 -9.76 3.87
C PRO A 47 9.14 -8.55 3.77
N VAL A 48 8.82 -7.52 4.54
CA VAL A 48 9.67 -6.33 4.74
C VAL A 48 10.07 -6.28 6.21
N GLN A 49 11.36 -6.45 6.48
CA GLN A 49 11.90 -6.34 7.84
C GLN A 49 12.31 -4.90 8.14
N ILE A 50 11.84 -4.38 9.27
CA ILE A 50 12.24 -3.04 9.75
C ILE A 50 13.65 -3.08 10.34
N SER A 51 13.98 -4.17 11.05
CA SER A 51 15.32 -4.45 11.59
C SER A 51 15.43 -5.94 11.86
N ALA A 52 16.64 -6.49 11.76
CA ALA A 52 16.91 -7.90 12.04
C ALA A 52 16.64 -8.30 13.52
N ASN A 53 16.62 -7.34 14.43
CA ASN A 53 16.47 -7.59 15.87
C ASN A 53 15.00 -7.54 16.35
N LYS A 54 14.05 -7.19 15.47
CA LYS A 54 12.64 -7.10 15.84
C LYS A 54 11.92 -8.42 15.59
N THR A 55 11.01 -8.77 16.51
CA THR A 55 10.04 -9.83 16.31
C THR A 55 9.18 -9.48 15.09
N PRO A 56 9.07 -10.36 14.08
CA PRO A 56 8.23 -10.09 12.92
C PRO A 56 6.75 -10.27 13.24
N THR A 57 5.91 -9.41 12.67
CA THR A 57 4.46 -9.57 12.63
C THR A 57 4.11 -10.80 11.79
N GLU A 58 3.18 -11.62 12.27
CA GLU A 58 2.71 -12.79 11.53
C GLU A 58 1.65 -12.40 10.50
N TYR A 59 1.86 -12.79 9.25
CA TYR A 59 0.94 -12.51 8.15
C TYR A 59 0.42 -13.80 7.52
N ARG A 60 -0.90 -13.92 7.36
CA ARG A 60 -1.54 -15.09 6.73
C ARG A 60 -2.77 -14.68 5.94
N LEU A 61 -3.02 -15.35 4.81
CA LEU A 61 -4.32 -15.25 4.15
C LEU A 61 -5.37 -16.03 4.93
N VAL A 62 -6.53 -15.42 5.16
CA VAL A 62 -7.66 -16.03 5.85
C VAL A 62 -8.97 -15.71 5.13
N THR A 63 -10.03 -16.46 5.41
CA THR A 63 -11.38 -16.07 5.01
C THR A 63 -12.01 -15.23 6.11
N ASP A 64 -12.46 -14.03 5.78
CA ASP A 64 -13.25 -13.16 6.67
C ASP A 64 -14.48 -12.66 5.90
N GLN A 65 -15.68 -12.87 6.46
CA GLN A 65 -16.95 -12.49 5.82
C GLN A 65 -17.09 -12.96 4.36
N GLY A 66 -16.60 -14.17 4.06
CA GLY A 66 -16.68 -14.78 2.72
C GLY A 66 -15.63 -14.26 1.72
N MET A 67 -14.73 -13.37 2.13
CA MET A 67 -13.64 -12.87 1.28
C MET A 67 -12.28 -13.38 1.78
N ILE A 68 -11.36 -13.61 0.86
CA ILE A 68 -9.95 -13.88 1.18
C ILE A 68 -9.28 -12.54 1.47
N VAL A 69 -8.70 -12.42 2.66
CA VAL A 69 -8.06 -11.19 3.15
C VAL A 69 -6.73 -11.56 3.81
N LEU A 70 -5.87 -10.56 3.96
CA LEU A 70 -4.64 -10.70 4.73
C LEU A 70 -4.93 -10.40 6.20
N ASN A 71 -4.70 -11.35 7.10
CA ASN A 71 -4.64 -11.12 8.54
C ASN A 71 -3.19 -10.88 8.97
N ALA A 72 -3.01 -9.91 9.85
CA ALA A 72 -1.76 -9.55 10.49
C ALA A 72 -1.93 -9.66 11.99
N ARG A 73 -1.04 -10.40 12.66
CA ARG A 73 -1.00 -10.54 14.12
C ARG A 73 0.33 -10.04 14.64
N ALA A 74 0.29 -8.95 15.40
CA ALA A 74 1.45 -8.39 16.08
C ALA A 74 1.37 -8.66 17.58
N ASP A 75 2.50 -9.02 18.18
CA ASP A 75 2.68 -9.22 19.62
C ASP A 75 4.12 -8.83 19.98
N ALA A 76 4.28 -7.64 20.58
CA ALA A 76 5.57 -6.94 20.69
C ALA A 76 6.41 -7.01 19.39
N ALA A 77 5.75 -6.82 18.23
CA ALA A 77 6.30 -7.15 16.93
C ALA A 77 6.23 -5.98 15.95
N ALA A 78 7.13 -5.96 14.97
CA ALA A 78 7.03 -5.04 13.84
C ALA A 78 7.75 -5.57 12.60
N SER A 79 6.95 -5.91 11.60
CA SER A 79 7.38 -6.11 10.21
C SER A 79 6.23 -5.78 9.27
N GLY A 80 6.53 -5.60 7.99
CA GLY A 80 5.54 -5.35 6.95
C GLY A 80 5.47 -6.47 5.92
N LEU A 81 4.49 -6.34 5.01
CA LEU A 81 4.55 -6.94 3.69
C LEU A 81 4.64 -5.82 2.65
N GLY A 82 5.48 -6.01 1.64
CA GLY A 82 5.69 -5.07 0.54
C GLY A 82 5.37 -5.72 -0.80
N HIS A 83 4.90 -4.90 -1.73
CA HIS A 83 4.62 -5.23 -3.12
C HIS A 83 5.34 -4.20 -4.00
N PRO A 84 6.37 -4.62 -4.77
CA PRO A 84 7.06 -3.70 -5.66
C PRO A 84 6.16 -3.30 -6.82
N VAL A 85 6.10 -2.00 -7.07
CA VAL A 85 5.37 -1.39 -8.19
C VAL A 85 6.27 -0.39 -8.90
N ALA A 86 5.88 0.07 -10.09
CA ALA A 86 6.62 1.11 -10.79
C ALA A 86 5.68 1.89 -11.71
N PHE A 87 5.02 2.93 -11.18
CA PHE A 87 4.15 3.78 -12.00
C PHE A 87 4.04 5.21 -11.45
N ASP A 88 3.65 6.12 -12.33
CA ASP A 88 3.32 7.51 -11.97
C ASP A 88 1.90 7.59 -11.41
N VAL A 89 1.78 7.96 -10.13
CA VAL A 89 0.49 8.09 -9.45
C VAL A 89 -0.43 9.14 -10.06
N HIS A 90 0.07 10.07 -10.89
CA HIS A 90 -0.80 11.00 -11.62
C HIS A 90 -1.72 10.28 -12.62
N SER A 91 -1.34 9.10 -13.11
CA SER A 91 -2.16 8.29 -14.03
C SER A 91 -3.31 7.56 -13.32
N ALA A 92 -3.17 7.27 -12.04
CA ALA A 92 -4.15 6.58 -11.21
C ALA A 92 -4.09 7.11 -9.76
N PRO A 93 -4.53 8.37 -9.51
CA PRO A 93 -4.25 9.05 -8.24
C PRO A 93 -5.11 8.56 -7.08
N MET A 94 -6.19 7.83 -7.35
CA MET A 94 -7.15 7.42 -6.34
C MET A 94 -6.75 6.07 -5.75
N LEU A 95 -6.17 6.08 -4.55
CA LEU A 95 -5.93 4.88 -3.77
C LEU A 95 -7.20 4.48 -3.02
N GLU A 96 -7.57 3.22 -3.10
CA GLU A 96 -8.64 2.64 -2.31
C GLU A 96 -8.21 1.32 -1.67
N TRP A 97 -8.57 1.12 -0.41
CA TRP A 97 -8.36 -0.13 0.31
C TRP A 97 -9.45 -0.33 1.34
N ARG A 98 -9.45 -1.50 1.97
CA ARG A 98 -10.21 -1.73 3.20
C ARG A 98 -9.35 -2.34 4.28
N TRP A 99 -9.67 -2.00 5.52
CA TRP A 99 -9.05 -2.60 6.68
C TRP A 99 -10.04 -2.83 7.81
N LYS A 100 -9.64 -3.65 8.77
CA LYS A 100 -10.33 -3.89 10.03
C LYS A 100 -9.26 -4.06 11.10
N VAL A 101 -9.47 -3.54 12.31
CA VAL A 101 -8.58 -3.75 13.44
C VAL A 101 -9.35 -4.35 14.61
N SER A 102 -8.72 -5.23 15.38
CA SER A 102 -9.38 -5.93 16.49
C SER A 102 -9.57 -5.05 17.71
N LYS A 103 -8.64 -4.12 17.94
CA LYS A 103 -8.68 -3.16 19.05
C LYS A 103 -7.72 -2.00 18.80
N LEU A 104 -7.82 -0.99 19.67
CA LEU A 104 -6.87 0.13 19.73
C LEU A 104 -5.62 -0.28 20.51
N ILE A 105 -4.52 0.43 20.27
CA ILE A 105 -3.33 0.38 21.13
C ILE A 105 -3.40 1.59 22.04
N GLU A 106 -3.97 1.45 23.24
CA GLU A 106 -4.32 2.58 24.12
C GLU A 106 -3.13 3.49 24.48
N ALA A 107 -1.95 2.89 24.63
CA ALA A 107 -0.72 3.59 24.96
C ALA A 107 -0.05 4.25 23.73
N ALA A 108 -0.51 3.97 22.51
CA ALA A 108 0.14 4.48 21.31
C ALA A 108 -0.07 5.98 21.13
N ASP A 109 0.98 6.61 20.60
CA ASP A 109 1.02 8.00 20.18
C ASP A 109 2.00 8.10 19.00
N ASN A 110 1.49 8.28 17.78
CA ASN A 110 2.31 8.31 16.58
C ASN A 110 3.21 9.56 16.48
N SER A 111 3.07 10.53 17.39
CA SER A 111 3.96 11.69 17.49
C SER A 111 5.14 11.48 18.45
N ASP A 112 5.13 10.40 19.25
CA ASP A 112 6.19 10.03 20.20
C ASP A 112 6.92 8.79 19.70
N ALA A 113 8.23 8.91 19.41
CA ALA A 113 9.03 7.81 18.88
C ALA A 113 9.01 6.55 19.76
N THR A 114 8.79 6.70 21.07
CA THR A 114 8.76 5.58 22.02
C THR A 114 7.40 4.89 22.12
N LYS A 115 6.38 5.40 21.42
CA LYS A 115 5.00 4.89 21.43
C LYS A 115 4.40 4.83 20.03
N GLU A 116 5.26 4.84 19.01
CA GLU A 116 4.89 4.98 17.60
C GLU A 116 4.44 3.62 17.04
N ASP A 117 3.34 3.09 17.56
CA ASP A 117 2.70 1.87 17.08
C ASP A 117 1.38 2.20 16.37
N SER A 118 1.00 1.38 15.40
CA SER A 118 -0.30 1.46 14.74
C SER A 118 -0.88 0.06 14.51
N PRO A 119 -2.15 -0.17 14.86
CA PRO A 119 -2.81 -1.43 14.55
C PRO A 119 -2.96 -1.65 13.04
N ALA A 120 -2.92 -0.61 12.21
CA ALA A 120 -2.84 -0.80 10.77
C ALA A 120 -2.15 0.36 10.04
N ARG A 121 -1.36 0.03 9.01
CA ARG A 121 -0.73 1.00 8.11
C ARG A 121 -0.84 0.55 6.66
N ILE A 122 -1.13 1.49 5.76
CA ILE A 122 -0.80 1.39 4.34
C ILE A 122 0.43 2.24 4.09
N ILE A 123 1.42 1.71 3.38
CA ILE A 123 2.71 2.36 3.11
C ILE A 123 2.84 2.58 1.61
N LEU A 124 3.22 3.78 1.22
CA LEU A 124 3.58 4.13 -0.15
C LEU A 124 5.02 4.67 -0.18
N GLU A 125 5.87 4.07 -1.00
CA GLU A 125 7.27 4.47 -1.14
C GLU A 125 7.51 5.10 -2.49
N PHE A 126 8.07 6.31 -2.49
CA PHE A 126 8.31 7.11 -3.68
C PHE A 126 9.81 7.29 -3.93
N ASP A 127 10.18 7.29 -5.20
CA ASP A 127 11.50 7.73 -5.63
C ASP A 127 11.56 9.27 -5.75
N GLY A 128 12.77 9.81 -5.86
CA GLY A 128 13.00 11.24 -6.01
C GLY A 128 14.48 11.63 -5.94
N ASN A 129 14.76 12.90 -6.26
CA ASN A 129 16.14 13.37 -6.34
C ASN A 129 16.68 13.76 -4.95
N LYS A 130 17.30 12.81 -4.26
CA LYS A 130 17.91 12.99 -2.93
C LYS A 130 18.97 14.10 -2.87
N SER A 131 19.61 14.46 -3.98
CA SER A 131 20.61 15.54 -4.01
C SER A 131 20.00 16.93 -3.74
N LYS A 132 18.70 17.09 -4.00
CA LYS A 132 17.96 18.34 -3.78
C LYS A 132 17.47 18.52 -2.33
N LEU A 133 17.57 17.48 -1.51
CA LEU A 133 17.11 17.54 -0.11
C LEU A 133 18.00 18.41 0.76
N PRO A 134 17.49 18.99 1.87
CA PRO A 134 18.31 19.67 2.88
C PRO A 134 19.43 18.77 3.42
N PHE A 135 20.52 19.37 3.89
CA PHE A 135 21.71 18.65 4.34
C PHE A 135 21.41 17.57 5.39
N LYS A 136 20.52 17.86 6.36
CA LYS A 136 20.13 16.90 7.41
C LYS A 136 19.54 15.62 6.83
N ASP A 137 18.65 15.74 5.84
CA ASP A 137 18.02 14.57 5.22
C ASP A 137 19.05 13.80 4.39
N ARG A 138 19.93 14.49 3.64
CA ARG A 138 21.02 13.82 2.91
C ARG A 138 21.96 13.04 3.83
N ALA A 139 22.29 13.60 5.00
CA ALA A 139 23.10 12.92 6.01
C ALA A 139 22.37 11.69 6.58
N PHE A 140 21.05 11.80 6.83
CA PHE A 140 20.22 10.66 7.23
C PHE A 140 20.24 9.54 6.17
N PHE A 141 20.09 9.87 4.89
CA PHE A 141 20.18 8.91 3.78
C PHE A 141 21.53 8.19 3.71
N ALA A 142 22.63 8.93 3.84
CA ALA A 142 23.97 8.35 3.82
C ALA A 142 24.19 7.35 4.97
N LEU A 143 23.71 7.68 6.18
CA LEU A 143 23.78 6.80 7.33
C LEU A 143 22.83 5.60 7.20
N GLY A 144 21.60 5.84 6.75
CA GLY A 144 20.58 4.81 6.54
C GLY A 144 21.03 3.75 5.54
N LYS A 145 21.60 4.15 4.40
CA LYS A 145 22.16 3.23 3.40
C LYS A 145 23.25 2.32 3.99
N SER A 146 24.11 2.87 4.86
CA SER A 146 25.17 2.11 5.51
C SER A 146 24.66 1.07 6.51
N LEU A 147 23.48 1.31 7.11
CA LEU A 147 22.88 0.42 8.11
C LEU A 147 21.92 -0.60 7.49
N ALA A 148 21.10 -0.16 6.54
CA ALA A 148 20.11 -0.99 5.87
C ALA A 148 20.72 -1.88 4.78
N GLY A 149 21.91 -1.52 4.26
CA GLY A 149 22.58 -2.25 3.17
C GLY A 149 21.92 -2.10 1.81
N HIS A 150 20.85 -1.31 1.71
CA HIS A 150 20.12 -1.00 0.47
C HIS A 150 19.73 0.48 0.44
N ASP A 151 19.31 0.96 -0.74
CA ASP A 151 18.87 2.34 -0.88
C ASP A 151 17.47 2.52 -0.28
N VAL A 152 17.30 3.52 0.57
CA VAL A 152 16.01 3.84 1.21
C VAL A 152 15.18 4.75 0.29
N PRO A 153 13.84 4.70 0.35
CA PRO A 153 12.99 5.52 -0.52
C PRO A 153 13.20 7.03 -0.29
N TYR A 154 12.98 7.85 -1.31
CA TYR A 154 13.08 9.31 -1.20
C TYR A 154 12.04 9.88 -0.20
N ALA A 155 10.82 9.36 -0.28
CA ALA A 155 9.73 9.71 0.62
C ALA A 155 8.83 8.50 0.86
N THR A 156 8.32 8.38 2.09
CA THR A 156 7.35 7.35 2.47
C THR A 156 6.09 8.01 3.01
N LEU A 157 4.96 7.84 2.34
CA LEU A 157 3.66 8.30 2.82
C LEU A 157 2.91 7.12 3.43
N MET A 158 2.47 7.26 4.67
CA MET A 158 1.73 6.22 5.38
C MET A 158 0.31 6.68 5.69
N TYR A 159 -0.67 5.80 5.51
CA TYR A 159 -2.02 5.96 6.06
C TYR A 159 -2.15 5.08 7.29
N VAL A 160 -2.44 5.67 8.44
CA VAL A 160 -2.44 4.96 9.72
C VAL A 160 -3.80 4.99 10.39
N TRP A 161 -4.11 3.94 11.14
CA TRP A 161 -5.15 3.99 12.16
C TRP A 161 -4.52 4.46 13.47
N THR A 162 -4.79 5.69 13.87
CA THR A 162 -4.14 6.25 15.07
C THR A 162 -5.01 6.12 16.33
N THR A 163 -4.37 6.06 17.49
CA THR A 163 -5.05 6.15 18.80
C THR A 163 -5.45 7.59 19.14
N ARG A 164 -4.69 8.59 18.67
CA ARG A 164 -4.84 10.00 19.05
C ARG A 164 -4.75 10.91 17.83
N GLY A 165 -5.52 11.99 17.83
CA GLY A 165 -5.53 12.98 16.76
C GLY A 165 -6.76 12.88 15.86
N ALA A 166 -6.94 13.87 14.99
CA ALA A 166 -8.09 13.93 14.10
C ALA A 166 -7.86 13.06 12.85
N VAL A 167 -8.92 12.42 12.35
CA VAL A 167 -8.89 11.85 10.99
C VAL A 167 -8.51 12.95 10.00
N ASN A 168 -7.69 12.60 9.00
CA ASN A 168 -7.06 13.46 7.99
C ASN A 168 -5.89 14.32 8.47
N ALA A 169 -5.53 14.31 9.76
CA ALA A 169 -4.34 15.01 10.24
C ALA A 169 -3.08 14.42 9.60
N VAL A 170 -2.15 15.30 9.19
CA VAL A 170 -0.78 14.92 8.87
C VAL A 170 -0.02 14.85 10.18
N ILE A 171 0.59 13.69 10.46
CA ILE A 171 1.37 13.40 11.65
C ILE A 171 2.82 13.22 11.20
N PRO A 172 3.72 14.18 11.50
CA PRO A 172 5.13 14.04 11.20
C PRO A 172 5.72 12.84 11.92
N ASN A 173 6.54 12.04 11.25
CA ASN A 173 7.25 10.98 11.93
C ASN A 173 8.29 11.57 12.89
N PRO A 174 8.38 11.10 14.14
CA PRO A 174 9.26 11.69 15.14
C PRO A 174 10.76 11.43 14.89
N ARG A 175 11.11 10.52 13.96
CA ARG A 175 12.51 10.14 13.66
C ARG A 175 13.05 10.79 12.38
N THR A 176 12.22 11.02 11.37
CA THR A 176 12.66 11.57 10.08
C THR A 176 11.57 12.37 9.39
N SER A 177 11.98 13.40 8.65
CA SER A 177 11.05 14.21 7.85
C SER A 177 10.59 13.50 6.57
N ARG A 178 11.28 12.42 6.18
CA ARG A 178 11.04 11.65 4.94
C ARG A 178 9.98 10.55 5.09
N VAL A 179 9.45 10.39 6.30
CA VAL A 179 8.26 9.58 6.56
C VAL A 179 7.19 10.53 7.07
N GLN A 180 6.05 10.53 6.42
CA GLN A 180 4.88 11.30 6.82
C GLN A 180 3.71 10.36 6.97
N MET A 181 2.93 10.55 8.03
CA MET A 181 1.75 9.73 8.30
C MET A 181 0.50 10.59 8.14
N ILE A 182 -0.59 10.00 7.66
CA ILE A 182 -1.91 10.60 7.61
C ILE A 182 -2.85 9.69 8.38
N ALA A 183 -3.60 10.25 9.33
CA ALA A 183 -4.62 9.52 10.08
C ALA A 183 -5.80 9.19 9.15
N ALA A 184 -5.85 7.99 8.58
CA ALA A 184 -6.97 7.53 7.77
C ALA A 184 -8.14 7.03 8.63
N ALA A 185 -7.86 6.57 9.84
CA ALA A 185 -8.82 6.31 10.90
C ALA A 185 -8.24 6.76 12.24
N SER A 186 -9.10 7.05 13.21
CA SER A 186 -8.66 7.48 14.55
C SER A 186 -9.59 6.99 15.65
N GLY A 187 -8.99 6.60 16.77
CA GLY A 187 -9.68 6.21 17.99
C GLY A 187 -10.45 4.90 17.85
N ALA A 188 -11.44 4.71 18.72
CA ALA A 188 -12.20 3.47 18.83
C ALA A 188 -13.31 3.31 17.76
N ALA A 189 -13.57 4.36 16.97
CA ALA A 189 -14.67 4.37 16.01
C ALA A 189 -14.45 3.31 14.91
N GLY A 190 -15.38 2.34 14.84
CA GLY A 190 -15.39 1.29 13.83
C GLY A 190 -14.36 0.17 14.02
N ILE A 191 -13.77 0.03 15.21
CA ILE A 191 -13.07 -1.19 15.61
C ILE A 191 -13.98 -2.41 15.40
N GLY A 192 -13.39 -3.52 14.93
CA GLY A 192 -14.12 -4.76 14.65
C GLY A 192 -14.98 -4.73 13.38
N ALA A 193 -15.08 -3.60 12.68
CA ALA A 193 -15.79 -3.46 11.42
C ALA A 193 -14.81 -3.16 10.26
N TRP A 194 -15.16 -3.64 9.07
CA TRP A 194 -14.44 -3.26 7.85
C TRP A 194 -14.72 -1.80 7.50
N GLN A 195 -13.66 -1.04 7.28
CA GLN A 195 -13.73 0.32 6.77
C GLN A 195 -13.09 0.37 5.39
N THR A 196 -13.80 0.95 4.42
CA THR A 196 -13.23 1.26 3.10
C THR A 196 -12.75 2.70 3.13
N VAL A 197 -11.51 2.92 2.71
CA VAL A 197 -10.88 4.24 2.66
C VAL A 197 -10.50 4.53 1.22
N LYS A 198 -10.78 5.76 0.77
CA LYS A 198 -10.39 6.27 -0.54
C LYS A 198 -9.65 7.59 -0.38
N ARG A 199 -8.51 7.75 -1.06
CA ARG A 199 -7.61 8.90 -0.94
C ARG A 199 -7.07 9.32 -2.29
N ASN A 200 -6.90 10.62 -2.50
CA ASN A 200 -6.10 11.13 -3.61
C ASN A 200 -4.64 11.21 -3.15
N VAL A 201 -3.81 10.30 -3.65
CA VAL A 201 -2.41 10.16 -3.24
C VAL A 201 -1.57 11.39 -3.60
N VAL A 202 -1.85 12.00 -4.75
CA VAL A 202 -1.12 13.19 -5.21
C VAL A 202 -1.39 14.38 -4.29
N GLU A 203 -2.66 14.63 -3.95
CA GLU A 203 -3.04 15.70 -3.03
C GLU A 203 -2.50 15.46 -1.61
N ASP A 204 -2.56 14.22 -1.15
CA ASP A 204 -2.06 13.85 0.17
C ASP A 204 -0.54 13.97 0.27
N PHE A 205 0.20 13.57 -0.78
CA PHE A 205 1.64 13.76 -0.86
C PHE A 205 2.00 15.24 -0.83
N ARG A 206 1.34 16.07 -1.64
CA ARG A 206 1.53 17.54 -1.63
C ARG A 206 1.25 18.14 -0.26
N ARG A 207 0.19 17.72 0.42
CA ARG A 207 -0.15 18.20 1.77
C ARG A 207 0.91 17.79 2.80
N ALA A 208 1.49 16.60 2.67
CA ALA A 208 2.48 16.07 3.60
C ALA A 208 3.89 16.64 3.38
N TYR A 209 4.28 16.88 2.13
CA TYR A 209 5.67 17.21 1.75
C TYR A 209 5.86 18.60 1.14
N GLY A 210 4.79 19.25 0.67
CA GLY A 210 4.87 20.55 -0.02
C GLY A 210 5.43 20.49 -1.43
N GLU A 211 5.54 19.30 -2.03
CA GLU A 211 6.05 19.06 -3.38
C GLU A 211 5.27 17.95 -4.09
N ASP A 212 5.54 17.75 -5.39
CA ASP A 212 4.92 16.67 -6.16
C ASP A 212 5.55 15.29 -5.87
N PRO A 213 4.76 14.21 -5.89
CA PRO A 213 5.30 12.85 -5.75
C PRO A 213 6.13 12.47 -6.97
N GLY A 214 7.21 11.72 -6.73
CA GLY A 214 7.91 10.99 -7.78
C GLY A 214 7.18 9.70 -8.20
N GLN A 215 7.92 8.79 -8.83
CA GLN A 215 7.39 7.47 -9.17
C GLN A 215 7.11 6.66 -7.90
N LEU A 216 5.97 5.98 -7.86
CA LEU A 216 5.68 5.02 -6.78
C LEU A 216 6.45 3.73 -7.06
N MET A 217 7.23 3.29 -6.07
CA MET A 217 8.15 2.15 -6.15
C MET A 217 7.67 0.93 -5.36
N ALA A 218 6.91 1.16 -4.29
CA ALA A 218 6.34 0.08 -3.50
C ALA A 218 5.04 0.49 -2.80
N VAL A 219 4.21 -0.51 -2.59
CA VAL A 219 3.03 -0.46 -1.72
C VAL A 219 3.24 -1.47 -0.61
N GLY A 220 2.88 -1.12 0.62
CA GLY A 220 3.05 -2.00 1.76
C GLY A 220 1.90 -1.96 2.75
N VAL A 221 1.86 -2.96 3.61
CA VAL A 221 1.05 -2.99 4.81
C VAL A 221 1.94 -3.28 6.00
N LEU A 222 1.63 -2.69 7.15
CA LEU A 222 2.41 -2.88 8.37
C LEU A 222 1.49 -2.79 9.58
N THR A 223 1.61 -3.77 10.47
CA THR A 223 0.99 -3.76 11.79
C THR A 223 2.09 -3.92 12.82
N ASP A 224 2.19 -2.98 13.76
CA ASP A 224 3.29 -2.91 14.72
C ASP A 224 2.83 -2.61 16.14
N THR A 225 3.52 -3.23 17.09
CA THR A 225 3.30 -3.11 18.53
C THR A 225 4.62 -3.14 19.32
N ASP A 226 5.76 -2.92 18.66
CA ASP A 226 7.07 -3.10 19.27
C ASP A 226 7.46 -1.97 20.23
N ASN A 227 6.86 -0.78 20.09
CA ASN A 227 7.17 0.36 20.97
C ASN A 227 6.39 0.31 22.29
N THR A 228 5.15 -0.15 22.25
CA THR A 228 4.28 -0.29 23.43
C THR A 228 4.30 -1.69 24.04
N GLY A 229 4.81 -2.69 23.31
CA GLY A 229 4.79 -4.09 23.72
C GLY A 229 3.38 -4.70 23.70
N ALA A 230 2.42 -4.05 23.05
CA ALA A 230 1.05 -4.55 22.95
C ALA A 230 0.95 -5.74 22.00
N SER A 231 -0.26 -6.31 21.90
CA SER A 231 -0.63 -7.23 20.83
C SER A 231 -1.90 -6.74 20.16
N VAL A 232 -2.00 -6.86 18.84
CA VAL A 232 -3.21 -6.53 18.07
C VAL A 232 -3.31 -7.40 16.83
N GLU A 233 -4.52 -7.49 16.28
CA GLU A 233 -4.76 -8.07 14.97
C GLU A 233 -5.37 -7.03 14.03
N ALA A 234 -4.98 -7.11 12.78
CA ALA A 234 -5.56 -6.35 11.70
C ALA A 234 -5.86 -7.24 10.50
N TRP A 235 -6.80 -6.81 9.70
CA TRP A 235 -7.13 -7.41 8.43
C TRP A 235 -7.05 -6.36 7.34
N TYR A 236 -6.44 -6.73 6.22
CA TYR A 236 -6.31 -5.89 5.03
C TYR A 236 -7.01 -6.60 3.87
N GLY A 237 -7.90 -5.86 3.20
CA GLY A 237 -8.42 -6.29 1.91
C GLY A 237 -7.52 -5.81 0.77
N ASP A 238 -8.02 -5.98 -0.45
CA ASP A 238 -7.30 -5.57 -1.65
C ASP A 238 -7.01 -4.06 -1.66
N ILE A 239 -5.85 -3.73 -2.22
CA ILE A 239 -5.39 -2.35 -2.40
C ILE A 239 -5.43 -2.07 -3.90
N ARG A 240 -6.09 -0.98 -4.30
CA ARG A 240 -6.26 -0.64 -5.71
C ARG A 240 -5.99 0.84 -5.96
N PHE A 241 -5.35 1.11 -7.09
CA PHE A 241 -5.23 2.44 -7.65
C PHE A 241 -6.22 2.57 -8.80
N LEU A 242 -6.96 3.67 -8.81
CA LEU A 242 -8.02 3.95 -9.76
C LEU A 242 -7.71 5.29 -10.46
N PRO A 243 -8.16 5.46 -11.71
CA PRO A 243 -8.18 6.77 -12.36
C PRO A 243 -8.88 7.81 -11.49
N ALA A 244 -8.55 9.09 -11.72
CA ALA A 244 -9.37 10.17 -11.20
C ALA A 244 -10.82 9.95 -11.65
N SER A 245 -11.78 10.15 -10.75
CA SER A 245 -13.19 10.16 -11.17
C SER A 245 -13.38 11.35 -12.12
N PRO A 246 -14.01 11.15 -13.30
CA PRO A 246 -14.23 12.22 -14.26
C PRO A 246 -15.12 13.34 -13.69
#